data_AF-A0AAW8L131-F1
#
_entry.id   AF-A0AAW8L131-F1
#
_cell.length_a   1.000
_cell.length_b   1.000
_cell.length_c   1.000
_cell.angle_alpha   90.00
_cell.angle_beta   90.00
_cell.angle_gamma   90.00
#
_symmetry.space_group_name_H-M   'P 1'
#
loop_
_entity.id
_entity.type
_entity.pdbx_description
1 polymer ?
#
loop_
_entity_poly.entity_id
_entity_poly.type
_entity_poly.pdbx_seq_one_letter_code
_entity_poly.pdbx_strand_id
1 'polypeptide(L)' 'SYEIMDVNEQAVISALEDADILIHGHTHRPAIHQVQAKQRIVLGDWREDQAYILEIDPSSNMQQLELIIWNY' A
#
# COMPACT_ATOMS: atom_id res chain seq x y z
N SER A 1 7.24 -18.65 -16.01
CA SER A 1 6.54 -17.42 -15.62
C SER A 1 6.38 -17.46 -14.12
N TYR A 2 7.12 -16.66 -13.37
CA TYR A 2 6.94 -16.56 -11.92
C TYR A 2 5.70 -15.69 -11.70
N GLU A 3 4.52 -16.30 -11.76
CA GLU A 3 3.34 -15.70 -11.14
C GLU A 3 3.53 -15.81 -9.64
N ILE A 4 4.27 -14.83 -9.09
CA ILE A 4 4.30 -14.57 -7.65
C ILE A 4 2.83 -14.37 -7.29
N MET A 5 2.26 -15.35 -6.58
CA MET A 5 0.90 -15.34 -6.10
C MET A 5 0.67 -13.99 -5.43
N ASP A 6 -0.16 -13.17 -6.05
CA ASP A 6 -0.64 -11.93 -5.45
C ASP A 6 -1.20 -12.28 -4.06
N VAL A 7 -1.11 -11.32 -3.14
CA VAL A 7 -1.53 -11.53 -1.75
C VAL A 7 -2.95 -12.13 -1.73
N ASN A 8 -3.15 -13.18 -0.93
CA ASN A 8 -4.44 -13.86 -0.82
C ASN A 8 -5.53 -12.84 -0.43
N GLU A 9 -6.54 -12.68 -1.29
CA GLU A 9 -7.65 -11.74 -1.08
C GLU A 9 -8.39 -11.98 0.24
N GLN A 10 -8.56 -13.24 0.65
CA GLN A 10 -9.21 -13.58 1.90
C GLN A 10 -8.39 -13.09 3.11
N ALA A 11 -7.07 -13.14 3.02
CA ALA A 11 -6.19 -12.64 4.08
C ALA A 11 -6.24 -11.11 4.18
N VAL A 12 -6.36 -10.42 3.04
CA VAL A 12 -6.56 -8.96 3.00
C VAL A 12 -7.89 -8.58 3.62
N ILE A 13 -8.97 -9.28 3.24
CA ILE A 13 -10.31 -9.01 3.77
C ILE A 13 -10.31 -9.21 5.29
N SER A 14 -9.74 -10.31 5.79
CA SER A 14 -9.65 -10.56 7.23
C SER A 14 -8.80 -9.52 7.96
N ALA A 15 -7.66 -9.09 7.40
CA ALA A 15 -6.87 -8.01 7.99
C ALA A 15 -7.60 -6.65 8.02
N LEU A 16 -8.53 -6.43 7.09
CA LEU A 16 -9.39 -5.25 7.03
C LEU A 16 -10.67 -5.39 7.87
N GLU A 17 -10.91 -6.49 8.57
CA GLU A 17 -12.07 -6.59 9.47
C GLU A 17 -11.98 -5.57 10.61
N ASP A 18 -10.79 -5.45 11.22
CA ASP A 18 -10.54 -4.59 12.38
C ASP A 18 -9.83 -3.25 12.04
N ALA A 19 -9.63 -2.95 10.76
CA ALA A 19 -8.93 -1.74 10.31
C ALA A 19 -9.59 -1.13 9.06
N ASP A 20 -9.50 0.20 8.89
CA ASP A 20 -10.01 0.89 7.71
C ASP A 20 -8.98 1.01 6.58
N ILE A 21 -7.69 0.91 6.93
CA ILE A 21 -6.56 1.01 6.01
C ILE A 21 -5.55 -0.07 6.36
N LEU A 22 -5.16 -0.86 5.36
CA LEU A 22 -4.07 -1.83 5.44
C LEU A 22 -2.86 -1.31 4.68
N ILE A 23 -1.72 -1.16 5.35
CA ILE A 23 -0.44 -0.75 4.73
C ILE A 23 0.54 -1.92 4.83
N HIS A 24 1.09 -2.39 3.70
CA HIS A 24 2.08 -3.46 3.68
C HIS A 24 3.09 -3.31 2.54
N GLY A 25 4.17 -4.10 2.55
CA GLY A 25 5.17 -4.16 1.48
C GLY A 25 5.30 -5.57 0.89
N HIS A 26 6.55 -6.02 0.69
CA HIS A 26 6.97 -7.37 0.28
C HIS A 26 6.71 -7.76 -1.19
N THR A 27 5.66 -7.25 -1.84
CA THR A 27 5.36 -7.56 -3.24
C THR A 27 6.11 -6.69 -4.25
N HIS A 28 6.75 -5.60 -3.78
CA HIS A 28 7.56 -4.68 -4.58
C HIS A 28 6.76 -3.96 -5.70
N ARG A 29 5.42 -3.96 -5.60
CA ARG A 29 4.47 -3.37 -6.56
C ARG A 29 3.69 -2.24 -5.90
N PRO A 30 4.25 -1.02 -5.84
CA PRO A 30 3.60 0.10 -5.18
C PRO A 30 2.25 0.41 -5.83
N ALA A 31 1.18 0.36 -5.04
CA ALA A 31 -0.19 0.58 -5.50
C ALA A 31 -1.14 0.84 -4.34
N ILE A 32 -2.21 1.59 -4.60
CA ILE A 32 -3.35 1.76 -3.69
C ILE A 32 -4.54 1.04 -4.31
N HIS A 33 -5.06 0.04 -3.60
CA HIS A 33 -6.21 -0.75 -4.01
C HIS A 33 -7.41 -0.44 -3.12
N GLN A 34 -8.61 -0.49 -3.72
CA GLN A 34 -9.87 -0.43 -2.98
C GLN A 34 -10.40 -1.83 -2.75
N VAL A 35 -10.70 -2.16 -1.49
CA VAL A 35 -11.24 -3.47 -1.07
C VAL A 35 -12.41 -3.21 -0.14
N GLN A 36 -13.64 -3.53 -0.58
CA GLN A 36 -14.87 -3.33 0.21
C GLN A 36 -15.01 -1.91 0.80
N ALA A 37 -14.70 -0.88 0.01
CA ALA A 37 -14.68 0.54 0.39
C ALA A 37 -13.60 0.94 1.43
N LYS A 38 -12.65 0.05 1.70
CA LYS A 38 -11.44 0.29 2.50
C LYS A 38 -10.19 0.28 1.62
N GLN A 39 -9.08 0.80 2.15
CA GLN A 39 -7.85 0.94 1.38
C GLN A 39 -6.81 -0.13 1.72
N ARG A 40 -6.22 -0.75 0.69
CA ARG A 40 -5.01 -1.57 0.79
C ARG A 40 -3.88 -0.84 0.06
N ILE A 41 -2.88 -0.39 0.81
CA ILE A 41 -1.72 0.34 0.30
C ILE A 41 -0.51 -0.59 0.32
N VAL A 42 0.07 -0.77 -0.86
CA VAL A 42 1.30 -1.53 -1.07
C VAL A 42 2.45 -0.53 -1.20
N LEU A 43 3.42 -0.59 -0.29
CA LEU A 43 4.66 0.18 -0.38
C LEU A 43 5.63 -0.48 -1.37
N GLY A 44 6.32 0.35 -2.14
CA GLY A 44 7.41 -0.09 -3.01
C GLY A 44 8.74 -0.18 -2.28
N ASP A 45 9.76 -0.66 -2.98
CA ASP A 45 11.10 -0.79 -2.40
C ASP A 45 11.89 0.51 -2.41
N TRP A 46 13.00 0.44 -1.70
CA TRP A 46 14.08 1.39 -1.76
C TRP A 46 15.03 0.94 -2.87
N ARG A 47 15.37 1.86 -3.75
CA ARG A 47 16.33 1.69 -4.84
C ARG A 47 17.59 2.47 -4.53
N GLU A 48 18.54 2.49 -5.46
CA GLU A 48 19.82 3.17 -5.24
C GLU A 48 19.66 4.69 -5.09
N ASP A 49 18.68 5.28 -5.79
CA ASP A 49 18.48 6.72 -5.96
C ASP A 49 17.08 7.22 -5.55
N GLN A 50 16.17 6.29 -5.19
CA GLN A 50 14.78 6.63 -4.88
C GLN A 50 14.10 5.63 -3.95
N ALA A 51 13.05 6.08 -3.27
CA ALA A 51 12.14 5.23 -2.50
C ALA A 51 10.68 5.61 -2.73
N TYR A 52 9.78 4.63 -2.67
CA TYR A 52 8.35 4.91 -2.54
C TYR A 52 8.01 5.15 -1.07
N ILE A 53 7.42 6.30 -0.78
CA ILE A 53 6.99 6.67 0.56
C ILE A 53 5.49 6.95 0.58
N LEU A 54 4.88 6.68 1.73
CA LEU A 54 3.55 7.16 2.08
C LEU A 54 3.72 8.21 3.16
N GLU A 55 3.32 9.44 2.87
CA GLU A 55 3.30 10.53 3.85
C GLU A 55 1.88 10.66 4.41
N ILE A 56 1.77 10.75 5.74
CA ILE A 56 0.49 10.90 6.43
C ILE A 56 0.59 12.14 7.33
N ASP A 57 -0.22 13.14 7.03
CA ASP A 57 -0.41 14.32 7.87
C ASP A 57 -1.81 14.23 8.53
N PRO A 58 -1.95 14.41 9.86
CA PRO A 58 -3.24 14.46 10.54
C PRO A 58 -4.24 15.49 9.99
N SER A 59 -3.73 16.52 9.30
CA SER A 59 -4.50 17.59 8.66
C SER A 59 -4.95 17.23 7.23
N SER A 60 -4.38 16.18 6.66
CA SER A 60 -4.64 15.73 5.28
C SER A 60 -5.85 14.80 5.21
N ASN A 61 -6.51 14.80 4.05
CA ASN A 61 -7.66 13.95 3.80
C ASN A 61 -7.23 12.48 3.68
N MET A 62 -7.59 11.64 4.66
CA MET A 62 -7.25 10.21 4.65
C MET A 62 -7.94 9.41 3.53
N GLN A 63 -8.93 9.98 2.83
CA GLN A 63 -9.53 9.33 1.64
C GLN A 63 -8.72 9.57 0.35
N GLN A 64 -7.72 10.44 0.39
CA GLN A 64 -6.92 10.88 -0.76
C GLN A 64 -5.42 10.65 -0.50
N LEU A 65 -5.09 9.45 -0.03
CA LEU A 65 -3.71 9.02 0.12
C LEU A 65 -3.08 8.76 -1.24
N GLU A 66 -1.82 9.17 -1.37
CA GLU A 66 -1.01 8.97 -2.58
C GLU A 66 0.39 8.46 -2.20
N LEU A 67 0.98 7.66 -3.08
CA LEU A 67 2.36 7.22 -2.94
C LEU A 67 3.28 8.21 -3.66
N ILE A 68 4.30 8.68 -2.96
CA ILE A 68 5.24 9.67 -3.46
C ILE A 68 6.58 8.97 -3.74
N ILE A 69 7.25 9.37 -4.82
CA ILE A 69 8.64 8.99 -5.06
C ILE A 69 9.54 10.03 -4.40
N TRP A 70 10.32 9.61 -3.43
CA TRP A 70 11.34 10.43 -2.80
C TRP A 70 12.70 10.08 -3.39
N ASN A 71 13.41 11.07 -3.94
CA ASN A 71 14.75 10.93 -4.50
C ASN A 71 15.77 11.54 -3.54
N TYR A 72 16.94 10.92 -3.40
CA TYR A 72 18.01 11.38 -2.51
C TYR A 72 19.38 11.39 -3.19
#